data_AF-A0AA95G4S3-F1
#
_entry.id   AF-A0AA95G4S3-F1
#
_cell.length_a   1.000
_cell.length_b   1.000
_cell.length_c   1.000
_cell.angle_alpha   90.00
_cell.angle_beta   90.00
_cell.angle_gamma   90.00
#
_symmetry.space_group_name_H-M   'P 1'
#
loop_
_entity.id
_entity.type
_entity.pdbx_description
1 polymer ?
#
loop_
_entity_poly.entity_id
_entity_poly.type
_entity_poly.pdbx_seq_one_letter_code
_entity_poly.pdbx_strand_id
1 'polypeptide(L)'
;MKKILTIVSLLGLSSVAMGQTLIPPGGGVPGGISAQLVKCVPTNHMVGVDYGLIILTQALAPEYNVRGGYFTKQGVYPGAVITEFTLEVSKQSAYKAELTSEQLGLKIVLNKANYTAEVYSKDRSLPIYTCGY
;
A
#
# COMPACT_ATOMS: atom_id res chain seq x y z
N MET A 1 -1.85 -59.93 -38.00
CA MET A 1 -0.69 -59.01 -37.90
C MET A 1 -1.03 -57.89 -36.94
N LYS A 2 -0.09 -57.56 -36.05
CA LYS A 2 -0.17 -56.70 -34.86
C LYS A 2 -0.76 -55.31 -35.10
N LYS A 3 -1.56 -54.80 -34.15
CA LYS A 3 -1.44 -53.42 -33.63
C LYS A 3 -1.79 -53.41 -32.14
N ILE A 4 -0.76 -53.26 -31.31
CA ILE A 4 -0.85 -52.95 -29.88
C ILE A 4 -1.01 -51.43 -29.79
N LEU A 5 -2.09 -50.97 -29.15
CA LEU A 5 -2.37 -49.56 -28.91
C LEU A 5 -1.77 -49.20 -27.55
N THR A 6 -0.62 -48.52 -27.53
CA THR A 6 0.00 -48.03 -26.30
C THR A 6 -0.62 -46.69 -25.95
N ILE A 7 -1.43 -46.67 -24.89
CA ILE A 7 -1.91 -45.46 -24.23
C ILE A 7 -0.73 -44.89 -23.44
N VAL A 8 -0.21 -43.73 -23.85
CA VAL A 8 0.72 -42.95 -23.04
C VAL A 8 -0.10 -41.86 -22.34
N SER A 9 -0.41 -42.14 -21.08
CA SER A 9 -0.91 -41.15 -20.14
C SER A 9 0.27 -40.29 -19.67
N LEU A 10 0.33 -39.02 -20.08
CA LEU A 10 1.15 -38.01 -19.42
C LEU A 10 0.21 -36.97 -18.79
N LEU A 11 -0.08 -37.20 -17.51
CA LEU A 11 -0.47 -36.17 -16.57
C LEU A 11 0.71 -35.23 -16.32
N GLY A 12 0.41 -33.94 -16.23
CA GLY A 12 1.22 -33.01 -15.44
C GLY A 12 1.96 -31.96 -16.27
N LEU A 13 1.34 -30.79 -16.42
CA LEU A 13 1.79 -29.53 -15.82
C LEU A 13 0.91 -28.41 -16.38
N SER A 14 -0.15 -28.11 -15.65
CA SER A 14 -0.95 -26.91 -15.82
C SER A 14 -0.08 -25.68 -15.56
N SER A 15 0.42 -25.07 -16.62
CA SER A 15 1.03 -23.74 -16.59
C SER A 15 -0.06 -22.67 -16.50
N VAL A 16 -0.71 -22.56 -15.34
CA VAL A 16 -1.46 -21.37 -14.95
C VAL A 16 -0.54 -20.44 -14.17
N ALA A 17 0.20 -19.61 -14.90
CA ALA A 17 0.81 -18.41 -14.34
C ALA A 17 0.60 -17.25 -15.31
N MET A 18 -0.66 -16.97 -15.63
CA MET A 18 -1.07 -15.66 -16.11
C MET A 18 -1.77 -14.95 -14.96
N GLY A 19 -0.98 -14.43 -14.04
CA GLY A 19 -1.44 -13.41 -13.09
C GLY A 19 -1.64 -12.08 -13.82
N GLN A 20 -2.53 -12.05 -14.81
CA GLN A 20 -3.06 -10.80 -15.33
C GLN A 20 -3.96 -10.23 -14.23
N THR A 21 -3.38 -9.35 -13.42
CA THR A 21 -4.17 -8.56 -12.47
C THR A 21 -5.00 -7.59 -13.28
N LEU A 22 -6.24 -7.97 -13.55
CA LEU A 22 -7.28 -7.09 -14.06
C LEU A 22 -7.46 -5.97 -13.03
N ILE A 23 -7.08 -4.74 -13.39
CA ILE A 23 -7.46 -3.56 -12.63
C ILE A 23 -8.86 -3.17 -13.09
N PRO A 24 -9.89 -3.16 -12.23
CA PRO A 24 -11.20 -2.68 -12.61
C PRO A 24 -11.24 -1.14 -12.47
N PRO A 25 -11.76 -0.41 -13.46
CA PRO A 25 -12.16 0.98 -13.24
C PRO A 25 -13.48 0.95 -12.46
N GLY A 26 -13.40 1.13 -11.14
CA GLY A 26 -14.56 1.15 -10.24
C GLY A 26 -15.10 -0.25 -9.92
N GLY A 27 -14.63 -0.83 -8.82
CA GLY A 27 -15.18 -2.07 -8.23
C GLY A 27 -14.15 -3.18 -8.10
N GLY A 28 -13.50 -3.28 -6.94
CA GLY A 28 -12.50 -4.32 -6.66
C GLY A 28 -12.95 -5.30 -5.59
N VAL A 29 -12.87 -6.60 -5.89
CA VAL A 29 -12.62 -7.79 -5.03
C VAL A 29 -12.58 -9.03 -5.97
N PRO A 30 -11.87 -10.17 -5.74
CA PRO A 30 -10.96 -10.57 -4.66
C PRO A 30 -9.51 -10.86 -5.12
N GLY A 31 -8.54 -10.62 -4.24
CA GLY A 31 -7.11 -10.91 -4.44
C GLY A 31 -6.24 -9.73 -4.87
N GLY A 32 -6.84 -8.66 -5.38
CA GLY A 32 -6.14 -7.44 -5.80
C GLY A 32 -5.63 -6.57 -4.64
N ILE A 33 -4.60 -5.78 -4.92
CA ILE A 33 -4.12 -4.71 -4.04
C ILE A 33 -4.88 -3.43 -4.40
N SER A 34 -5.60 -2.83 -3.46
CA SER A 34 -6.22 -1.50 -3.60
C SER A 34 -5.31 -0.44 -2.99
N ALA A 35 -5.14 0.67 -3.71
CA ALA A 35 -4.36 1.81 -3.26
C ALA A 35 -5.28 2.97 -2.86
N GLN A 36 -5.04 3.56 -1.69
CA GLN A 36 -5.78 4.73 -1.22
C GLN A 36 -4.82 5.88 -0.92
N LEU A 37 -5.04 7.03 -1.58
CA LEU A 37 -4.33 8.26 -1.29
C LEU A 37 -5.03 9.00 -0.14
N VAL A 38 -4.25 9.43 0.85
CA VAL A 38 -4.65 10.36 1.90
C VAL A 38 -3.68 11.54 1.92
N LYS A 39 -4.20 12.75 2.12
CA LYS A 39 -3.40 13.98 2.11
C LYS A 39 -2.88 14.26 3.51
N CYS A 40 -1.61 14.65 3.61
CA CYS A 40 -0.96 14.94 4.89
C CYS A 40 -0.70 16.44 5.05
N VAL A 41 -1.07 16.99 6.21
CA VAL A 41 -0.86 18.40 6.56
C VAL A 41 0.12 18.47 7.73
N PRO A 42 1.12 19.37 7.71
CA PRO A 42 2.05 19.52 8.82
C PRO A 42 1.32 19.98 10.09
N THR A 43 1.72 19.44 11.25
CA THR A 43 1.10 19.79 12.54
C THR A 43 1.50 21.16 13.05
N ASN A 44 2.55 21.78 12.49
CA ASN A 44 2.99 23.13 12.80
C ASN A 44 3.24 23.94 11.52
N HIS A 45 2.93 25.24 11.57
CA HIS A 45 2.98 26.18 10.45
C HIS A 45 4.39 26.34 9.85
N MET A 46 4.81 25.48 8.93
CA MET A 46 5.96 25.74 8.04
C MET A 46 5.76 25.15 6.64
N VAL A 47 5.35 26.04 5.74
CA VAL A 47 5.81 26.33 4.35
C VAL A 47 6.29 25.18 3.45
N GLY A 48 5.63 25.06 2.29
CA GLY A 48 6.29 24.82 0.99
C GLY A 48 6.35 23.39 0.47
N VAL A 49 5.87 22.41 1.24
CA VAL A 49 5.90 21.00 0.83
C VAL A 49 4.57 20.32 1.17
N ASP A 50 3.84 19.91 0.14
CA ASP A 50 2.67 19.04 0.26
C ASP A 50 3.15 17.60 0.44
N TYR A 51 2.54 16.86 1.36
CA TYR A 51 2.86 15.45 1.59
C TYR A 51 1.64 14.58 1.28
N GLY A 52 1.89 13.45 0.64
CA GLY A 52 0.90 12.42 0.37
C GLY A 52 1.28 11.11 1.04
N LEU A 53 0.27 10.35 1.45
CA LEU A 53 0.45 8.99 1.91
C LEU A 53 -0.45 8.09 1.06
N ILE A 54 0.15 7.14 0.35
CA ILE A 54 -0.57 6.12 -0.42
C ILE A 54 -0.49 4.82 0.37
N ILE A 55 -1.64 4.27 0.74
CA ILE A 55 -1.73 3.03 1.51
C ILE A 55 -2.18 1.90 0.59
N LEU A 56 -1.39 0.82 0.55
CA LEU A 56 -1.70 -0.37 -0.20
C LEU A 56 -2.39 -1.39 0.70
N THR A 57 -3.56 -1.85 0.29
CA THR A 57 -4.42 -2.80 1.04
C THR A 57 -4.76 -4.00 0.18
N GLN A 58 -5.08 -5.15 0.76
CA GLN A 58 -5.50 -6.34 0.01
C GLN A 58 -7.01 -6.58 0.16
N ALA A 59 -7.68 -6.85 -0.97
CA ALA A 59 -9.13 -6.79 -1.13
C ALA A 59 -9.98 -7.76 -0.28
N LEU A 60 -9.40 -8.74 0.43
CA LEU A 60 -10.20 -9.65 1.28
C LEU A 60 -10.99 -8.90 2.37
N ALA A 61 -10.46 -7.72 2.75
CA ALA A 61 -11.17 -6.62 3.38
C ALA A 61 -10.17 -5.45 3.45
N PRO A 62 -10.33 -4.39 2.63
CA PRO A 62 -9.38 -3.27 2.57
C PRO A 62 -9.10 -2.62 3.93
N GLU A 63 -10.12 -2.61 4.79
CA GLU A 63 -10.07 -2.16 6.19
C GLU A 63 -9.26 -3.07 7.12
N TYR A 64 -8.95 -4.31 6.74
CA TYR A 64 -8.26 -5.29 7.59
C TYR A 64 -6.83 -5.62 7.18
N ASN A 65 -6.45 -5.53 5.90
CA ASN A 65 -5.12 -5.98 5.45
C ASN A 65 -4.33 -4.86 4.76
N VAL A 66 -3.38 -4.27 5.49
CA VAL A 66 -2.40 -3.33 4.93
C VAL A 66 -1.18 -4.13 4.48
N ARG A 67 -0.70 -3.87 3.26
CA ARG A 67 0.48 -4.50 2.67
C ARG A 67 1.72 -3.60 2.70
N GLY A 68 1.52 -2.30 2.77
CA GLY A 68 2.58 -1.30 2.76
C GLY A 68 2.03 0.03 2.29
N GLY A 69 2.92 0.91 1.85
CA GLY A 69 2.53 2.19 1.27
C GLY A 69 3.71 2.99 0.75
N TYR A 70 3.41 4.21 0.31
CA TYR A 70 4.40 5.20 -0.08
C TYR A 70 4.12 6.50 0.67
N PHE A 71 5.15 7.07 1.25
CA PHE A 71 5.11 8.45 1.71
C PHE A 71 5.72 9.33 0.63
N THR A 72 5.05 10.39 0.24
CA THR A 72 5.50 11.24 -0.87
C THR A 72 5.81 12.63 -0.38
N LYS A 73 6.90 13.19 -0.91
CA LYS A 73 7.27 14.59 -0.73
C LYS A 73 7.00 15.32 -2.05
N GLN A 74 6.14 16.33 -2.03
CA GLN A 74 5.81 17.19 -3.17
C GLN A 74 6.08 18.65 -2.82
N GLY A 75 6.76 19.41 -3.69
CA GLY A 75 6.88 20.86 -3.52
C GLY A 75 5.56 21.59 -3.85
N VAL A 76 5.31 22.76 -3.24
CA VAL A 76 4.06 23.54 -3.39
C VAL A 76 3.81 24.13 -4.79
N TYR A 77 4.70 23.91 -5.77
CA TYR A 77 4.60 24.49 -7.11
C TYR A 77 4.06 23.50 -8.15
N PRO A 78 3.29 23.98 -9.15
CA PRO A 78 2.87 23.17 -10.29
C PRO A 78 4.08 22.52 -10.99
N GLY A 79 4.07 21.20 -11.12
CA GLY A 79 5.17 20.44 -11.73
C GLY A 79 6.29 20.01 -10.78
N ALA A 80 6.14 20.20 -9.47
CA ALA A 80 7.09 19.64 -8.50
C ALA A 80 7.18 18.11 -8.65
N VAL A 81 8.39 17.60 -8.79
CA VAL A 81 8.64 16.16 -8.88
C VAL A 81 8.27 15.50 -7.56
N ILE A 82 7.39 14.50 -7.64
CA ILE A 82 6.99 13.70 -6.49
C ILE A 82 8.11 12.70 -6.21
N THR A 83 8.65 12.74 -4.99
CA THR A 83 9.60 11.72 -4.52
C THR A 83 8.86 10.76 -3.59
N GLU A 84 8.85 9.47 -3.94
CA GLU A 84 8.21 8.41 -3.17
C GLU A 84 9.22 7.71 -2.26
N PHE A 85 8.76 7.36 -1.06
CA PHE A 85 9.52 6.62 -0.07
C PHE A 85 8.71 5.42 0.38
N THR A 86 9.27 4.22 0.22
CA THR A 86 8.61 2.98 0.59
C THR A 86 8.33 2.92 2.08
N LEU A 87 7.15 2.43 2.41
CA LEU A 87 6.70 2.13 3.75
C LEU A 87 6.46 0.63 3.91
N GLU A 88 7.09 0.05 4.93
CA GLU A 88 6.94 -1.35 5.29
C GLU A 88 5.99 -1.48 6.48
N VAL A 89 5.17 -2.54 6.49
CA VAL A 89 4.28 -2.81 7.63
C VAL A 89 5.10 -3.43 8.75
N SER A 90 5.26 -2.71 9.84
CA SER A 90 5.94 -3.21 11.04
C SER A 90 4.97 -3.96 11.96
N LYS A 91 3.72 -3.51 12.05
CA LYS A 91 2.69 -4.12 12.90
C LYS A 91 1.30 -3.83 12.34
N GLN A 92 0.36 -4.75 12.50
CA GLN A 92 -1.04 -4.46 12.21
C GLN A 92 -2.01 -5.27 13.08
N SER A 93 -3.21 -4.72 13.23
CA SER A 93 -4.38 -5.29 13.88
C SER A 93 -5.60 -4.99 13.02
N ALA A 94 -6.80 -5.41 13.44
CA ALA A 94 -8.04 -5.09 12.74
C ALA A 94 -8.22 -3.57 12.52
N TYR A 95 -7.90 -2.73 13.52
CA TYR A 95 -8.22 -1.30 13.50
C TYR A 95 -7.03 -0.37 13.28
N LYS A 96 -5.81 -0.86 13.51
CA LYS A 96 -4.58 -0.07 13.38
C LYS A 96 -3.51 -0.79 12.58
N ALA A 97 -2.73 -0.05 11.80
CA ALA A 97 -1.48 -0.51 11.22
C ALA A 97 -0.37 0.50 11.50
N GLU A 98 0.82 -0.01 11.81
CA GLU A 98 2.04 0.76 11.93
C GLU A 98 2.90 0.47 10.71
N LEU A 99 3.31 1.53 10.04
CA LEU A 99 4.17 1.51 8.87
C LEU A 99 5.46 2.26 9.20
N THR A 100 6.59 1.83 8.65
CA THR A 100 7.89 2.48 8.88
C THR A 100 8.60 2.77 7.57
N SER A 101 9.27 3.93 7.53
CA SER A 101 10.28 4.24 6.52
C SER A 101 11.63 4.29 7.21
N GLU A 102 12.47 3.28 6.98
CA GLU A 102 13.85 3.31 7.47
C GLU A 102 14.64 4.45 6.84
N GLN A 103 14.45 4.66 5.54
CA GLN A 103 15.12 5.72 4.76
C GLN A 103 14.82 7.13 5.29
N LEU A 104 13.58 7.40 5.71
CA LEU A 104 13.19 8.72 6.22
C LEU A 104 13.23 8.81 7.75
N GLY A 105 13.49 7.71 8.46
CA GLY A 105 13.36 7.69 9.91
C GLY A 105 11.93 8.01 10.38
N LEU A 106 10.92 7.53 9.66
CA LEU A 106 9.51 7.80 9.95
C LEU A 106 8.78 6.56 10.45
N LYS A 107 7.82 6.81 11.34
CA LYS A 107 6.79 5.87 11.79
C LYS A 107 5.43 6.46 11.48
N ILE A 108 4.56 5.71 10.84
CA ILE A 108 3.21 6.12 10.49
C ILE A 108 2.23 5.21 11.22
N VAL A 109 1.26 5.80 11.91
CA VAL A 109 0.18 5.07 12.59
C VAL A 109 -1.11 5.31 11.83
N LEU A 110 -1.58 4.29 11.12
CA LEU A 110 -2.83 4.31 10.37
C LEU A 110 -3.98 3.83 11.26
N ASN A 111 -5.03 4.65 11.37
CA ASN A 111 -6.35 4.25 11.81
C ASN A 111 -7.16 3.77 10.61
N LYS A 112 -7.43 2.47 10.57
CA LYS A 112 -8.04 1.79 9.41
C LYS A 112 -9.55 1.98 9.35
N ALA A 113 -10.19 2.34 10.47
CA ALA A 113 -11.63 2.61 10.50
C ALA A 113 -11.98 3.92 9.76
N ASN A 114 -11.14 4.94 9.95
CA ASN A 114 -11.38 6.28 9.43
C ASN A 114 -10.44 6.64 8.26
N TYR A 115 -9.53 5.74 7.88
CA TYR A 115 -8.47 6.00 6.90
C TYR A 115 -7.71 7.31 7.18
N THR A 116 -7.38 7.52 8.46
CA THR A 116 -6.56 8.66 8.91
C THR A 116 -5.23 8.14 9.39
N ALA A 117 -4.16 8.90 9.22
CA ALA A 117 -2.83 8.50 9.64
C ALA A 117 -2.10 9.63 10.37
N GLU A 118 -1.25 9.26 11.30
CA GLU A 118 -0.35 10.19 11.98
C GLU A 118 1.09 9.79 11.64
N VAL A 119 1.88 10.76 11.20
CA VAL A 119 3.27 10.56 10.79
C VAL A 119 4.17 11.14 11.87
N TYR A 120 5.09 10.32 12.37
CA TYR A 120 6.03 10.62 13.42
C TYR A 120 7.45 10.48 12.90
N SER A 121 8.37 11.30 13.41
CA SER A 121 9.78 10.91 13.44
C SER A 121 9.96 9.77 14.44
N LYS A 122 10.86 8.82 14.18
CA LYS A 122 11.08 7.63 15.02
C LYS A 122 11.22 7.93 16.51
N ASP A 123 11.83 9.06 16.86
CA ASP A 123 12.15 9.44 18.25
C ASP A 123 11.16 10.44 18.87
N ARG A 124 10.05 10.75 18.17
CA ARG A 124 9.08 11.74 18.64
C ARG A 124 7.76 11.10 19.07
N SER A 125 7.19 11.64 20.15
CA SER A 125 5.87 11.27 20.67
C SER A 125 4.72 12.04 20.02
N LEU A 126 5.01 13.13 19.32
CA LEU A 126 4.02 13.97 18.64
C LEU A 126 4.13 13.86 17.12
N PRO A 127 3.00 13.85 16.39
CA PRO A 127 3.01 13.78 14.94
C PRO A 127 3.61 15.04 14.34
N ILE A 128 4.37 14.85 13.26
CA ILE A 128 4.86 15.92 12.38
C ILE A 128 3.90 16.18 11.21
N TYR A 129 3.11 15.18 10.81
CA TYR A 129 2.01 15.33 9.88
C TYR A 129 0.79 14.54 10.35
N THR A 130 -0.39 15.05 10.03
CA THR A 130 -1.66 14.33 10.16
C THR A 130 -2.25 14.19 8.77
N CYS A 131 -2.67 12.97 8.42
CA CYS A 131 -3.19 12.62 7.12
C CYS A 131 -4.66 12.20 7.20
N GLY A 132 -5.45 12.61 6.22
CA GLY A 132 -6.87 12.28 6.11
C GLY A 132 -7.41 12.67 4.73
N TYR A 133 -8.72 12.43 4.56
CA TYR A 133 -9.48 12.92 3.41
C TYR A 133 -9.95 14.36 3.61
#